data_AF-A0A7S0B0E9-F1
#
_entry.id   AF-A0A7S0B0E9-F1
#
_cell.length_a   1.000
_cell.length_b   1.000
_cell.length_c   1.000
_cell.angle_alpha   90.00
_cell.angle_beta   90.00
_cell.angle_gamma   90.00
#
_symmetry.space_group_name_H-M   'P 1'
#
loop_
_entity.id
_entity.type
_entity.pdbx_description
1 polymer ?
#
loop_
_entity_poly.entity_id
_entity_poly.type
_entity_poly.pdbx_seq_one_letter_code
_entity_poly.pdbx_strand_id
1 'polypeptide(L)'
;DALLADGVKYMFVSNSDNLGATLDLKILAHFATSDASFMMECCQRTENDKKGGHLAIRNSDKHLILRESAMCADEDEADFQDITKHQFFNTNNLWIRLDKLKEIVDKS
;
A
#
# COMPACT_ATOMS: atom_id res chain seq x y z
N ASP A 1 -12.30 7.73 15.38
CA ASP A 1 -12.72 7.74 16.79
C ASP A 1 -13.68 6.63 17.18
N ALA A 2 -14.88 6.51 16.59
CA ALA A 2 -15.85 5.47 16.97
C ALA A 2 -15.28 4.04 16.93
N LEU A 3 -14.63 3.65 15.83
CA LEU A 3 -13.99 2.33 15.70
C LEU A 3 -12.97 2.03 16.81
N LEU A 4 -12.17 3.04 17.20
CA LEU A 4 -11.20 2.89 18.28
C LEU A 4 -11.89 2.77 19.65
N ALA A 5 -12.98 3.50 19.87
CA ALA A 5 -13.79 3.38 21.08
C ALA A 5 -14.41 1.99 21.22
N ASP A 6 -14.76 1.35 20.10
CA ASP A 6 -15.25 -0.03 20.03
C ASP A 6 -14.13 -1.09 20.13
N GLY A 7 -12.88 -0.66 20.30
CA GLY A 7 -11.72 -1.55 20.46
C GLY A 7 -11.10 -2.06 19.16
N VAL A 8 -11.55 -1.59 18.00
CA VAL A 8 -10.97 -1.96 16.70
C VAL A 8 -9.60 -1.29 16.55
N LYS A 9 -8.55 -2.10 16.37
CA LYS A 9 -7.16 -1.61 16.24
C LYS A 9 -6.63 -1.63 14.81
N TYR A 10 -7.08 -2.58 14.02
CA TYR A 10 -6.58 -2.85 12.68
C TYR A 10 -7.70 -2.68 11.68
N MET A 11 -7.39 -2.04 10.55
CA MET A 11 -8.29 -1.90 9.42
C MET A 11 -7.66 -2.52 8.19
N PHE A 12 -8.43 -3.33 7.49
CA PHE A 12 -8.11 -3.83 6.16
C PHE A 12 -8.95 -3.07 5.14
N VAL A 13 -8.31 -2.50 4.13
CA VAL A 13 -8.95 -1.78 3.03
C VAL A 13 -8.58 -2.47 1.73
N SER A 14 -9.55 -2.66 0.85
CA SER A 14 -9.34 -3.21 -0.49
C SER A 14 -10.23 -2.52 -1.50
N ASN A 15 -9.89 -2.64 -2.80
CA ASN A 15 -10.81 -2.20 -3.84
C ASN A 15 -12.03 -3.13 -3.88
N SER A 16 -13.22 -2.55 -4.08
CA SER A 16 -14.48 -3.29 -4.13
C SER A 16 -14.60 -4.25 -5.32
N ASP A 17 -13.85 -3.99 -6.40
CA ASP A 17 -13.79 -4.84 -7.60
C ASP A 17 -12.79 -5.99 -7.46
N ASN A 18 -11.91 -5.95 -6.46
CA ASN A 18 -10.98 -7.05 -6.15
C ASN A 18 -11.67 -8.10 -5.29
N LEU A 19 -12.41 -9.01 -5.93
CA LEU A 19 -13.09 -10.13 -5.25
C LEU A 19 -12.13 -11.13 -4.60
N GLY A 20 -10.83 -11.07 -4.91
CA GLY A 20 -9.78 -11.89 -4.29
C GLY A 20 -9.27 -11.31 -2.96
N ALA A 21 -9.62 -10.07 -2.63
CA ALA A 21 -9.20 -9.44 -1.39
C ALA A 21 -10.01 -9.99 -0.21
N THR A 22 -9.43 -10.97 0.49
CA THR A 22 -10.01 -11.54 1.70
C THR A 22 -9.12 -11.28 2.91
N LEU A 23 -9.73 -11.23 4.09
CA LEU A 23 -8.99 -11.08 5.34
C LEU A 23 -8.18 -12.36 5.63
N ASP A 24 -6.86 -12.30 5.45
CA ASP A 24 -5.93 -13.37 5.82
C ASP A 24 -5.37 -13.15 7.23
N LEU A 25 -5.65 -14.10 8.13
CA LEU A 25 -5.20 -14.03 9.53
C LEU A 25 -3.68 -14.13 9.69
N LYS A 26 -2.96 -14.77 8.76
CA LYS A 26 -1.49 -14.85 8.80
C LYS A 26 -0.88 -13.49 8.50
N ILE A 27 -1.44 -12.78 7.51
CA ILE A 27 -1.02 -11.43 7.16
C ILE A 27 -1.33 -10.47 8.31
N LEU A 28 -2.53 -10.55 8.89
CA LEU A 28 -2.89 -9.78 10.07
C LEU A 28 -1.95 -10.06 11.26
N ALA A 29 -1.65 -11.33 11.53
CA ALA A 29 -0.73 -11.70 12.61
C ALA A 29 0.66 -11.11 12.37
N HIS A 30 1.18 -11.22 11.13
CA HIS A 30 2.45 -10.62 10.74
C HIS A 30 2.44 -9.11 10.98
N PHE A 31 1.41 -8.41 10.48
CA PHE A 31 1.25 -6.97 10.66
C PHE A 31 1.22 -6.58 12.14
N ALA A 32 0.42 -7.28 12.95
CA ALA A 32 0.31 -7.05 14.38
C ALA A 32 1.63 -7.22 15.14
N THR A 33 2.51 -8.12 14.68
CA THR A 33 3.84 -8.34 15.29
C THR A 33 4.95 -7.46 14.72
N SER A 34 4.73 -6.83 13.58
CA SER A 34 5.76 -6.03 12.88
C SER A 34 6.00 -4.64 13.49
N ASP A 35 5.10 -4.18 14.36
CA ASP A 35 5.01 -2.79 14.87
C ASP A 35 4.85 -1.72 13.77
N ALA A 36 4.61 -2.13 12.52
CA ALA A 36 4.33 -1.21 11.43
C ALA A 36 2.97 -0.52 11.63
N SER A 37 2.91 0.78 11.33
CA SER A 37 1.66 1.54 11.32
C SER A 37 0.83 1.32 10.06
N PHE A 38 1.48 0.88 8.98
CA PHE A 38 0.91 0.68 7.66
C PHE A 38 1.62 -0.49 6.95
N MET A 39 0.86 -1.31 6.24
CA MET A 39 1.40 -2.36 5.38
C MET A 39 0.56 -2.46 4.11
N MET A 40 1.21 -2.67 2.98
CA MET A 40 0.60 -2.79 1.66
C MET A 40 0.95 -4.16 1.09
N GLU A 41 -0.06 -4.92 0.67
CA GLU A 41 0.20 -6.14 -0.09
C GLU A 41 0.56 -5.75 -1.53
N CYS A 42 1.58 -6.39 -2.08
CA CYS A 42 2.01 -6.18 -3.45
C CYS A 42 2.01 -7.50 -4.20
N CYS A 43 1.75 -7.42 -5.50
CA CYS A 43 1.95 -8.54 -6.41
C CYS A 43 3.19 -8.30 -7.27
N GLN A 44 3.77 -9.39 -7.77
CA GLN A 44 4.77 -9.31 -8.81
C GLN A 44 4.11 -8.74 -10.07
N ARG A 45 4.71 -7.68 -10.60
CA ARG A 45 4.18 -6.97 -11.76
C ARG A 45 4.31 -7.80 -13.02
N THR A 46 3.25 -7.77 -13.83
CA THR A 46 3.15 -8.41 -15.13
C THR A 46 2.94 -7.38 -16.23
N GLU A 47 3.04 -7.78 -17.50
CA GLU A 47 2.78 -6.90 -18.65
C GLU A 47 1.34 -6.34 -18.69
N ASN A 48 0.40 -6.97 -17.96
CA ASN A 48 -0.99 -6.52 -17.89
C ASN A 48 -1.18 -5.34 -16.92
N ASP A 49 -0.24 -5.13 -16.00
CA ASP A 49 -0.32 -4.12 -14.94
C ASP A 49 0.19 -2.76 -15.44
N LYS A 50 -0.52 -2.23 -16.44
CA LYS A 50 -0.19 -0.97 -17.13
C LYS A 50 -0.79 0.26 -16.47
N LYS A 51 -1.88 0.08 -15.71
CA LYS A 51 -2.65 1.15 -15.07
C LYS A 51 -2.70 0.94 -13.56
N GLY A 52 -2.20 1.92 -12.82
CA GLY A 52 -2.13 1.94 -11.35
C GLY A 52 -0.74 2.39 -10.90
N GLY A 53 -0.29 1.89 -9.75
CA GLY A 53 0.95 2.33 -9.13
C GLY A 53 1.89 1.20 -8.73
N HIS A 54 3.18 1.48 -8.83
CA HIS A 54 4.24 0.57 -8.38
C HIS A 54 4.94 1.14 -7.14
N LEU A 55 5.53 0.26 -6.33
CA LEU A 55 6.40 0.68 -5.25
C LEU A 55 7.73 1.21 -5.79
N ALA A 56 8.27 2.22 -5.11
CA ALA A 56 9.61 2.72 -5.32
C ALA A 56 10.23 3.17 -3.99
N ILE A 57 11.56 3.30 -3.97
CA ILE A 57 12.28 3.92 -2.86
C ILE A 57 12.65 5.32 -3.31
N ARG A 58 12.19 6.33 -2.57
CA ARG A 58 12.54 7.71 -2.85
C ARG A 58 14.01 7.96 -2.54
N ASN A 59 14.73 8.54 -3.49
CA ASN A 59 16.18 8.71 -3.36
C ASN A 59 16.60 9.66 -2.24
N SER A 60 15.80 10.70 -1.95
CA SER A 60 16.14 11.77 -1.01
C SER A 60 16.16 11.33 0.45
N ASP A 61 15.27 10.41 0.85
CA ASP A 61 15.08 10.00 2.25
C ASP A 61 14.92 8.49 2.44
N LYS A 62 15.04 7.71 1.37
CA LYS A 62 14.95 6.25 1.37
C LYS A 62 13.62 5.69 1.86
N HIS A 63 12.57 6.51 1.85
CA HIS A 63 11.23 6.06 2.19
C HIS A 63 10.60 5.29 1.02
N LEU A 64 9.79 4.28 1.35
CA LEU A 64 8.90 3.66 0.39
C LEU A 64 7.85 4.67 -0.05
N ILE A 65 7.63 4.75 -1.36
CA ILE A 65 6.60 5.57 -1.98
C ILE A 65 5.81 4.74 -2.99
N LEU A 66 4.55 5.12 -3.18
CA LEU A 66 3.73 4.65 -4.27
C LEU A 66 3.80 5.69 -5.39
N ARG A 67 4.19 5.26 -6.59
CA ARG A 67 4.16 6.11 -7.79
C ARG A 67 3.05 5.63 -8.71
N GLU A 68 1.99 6.42 -8.80
CA GLU A 68 0.89 6.18 -9.73
C GLU A 68 1.25 6.61 -11.15
N SER A 69 0.65 5.98 -12.16
CA SER A 69 0.79 6.38 -13.58
C SER A 69 0.50 7.88 -13.81
N ALA A 70 -0.49 8.45 -13.13
CA ALA A 70 -0.82 9.88 -13.22
C ALA A 70 0.24 10.82 -12.61
N MET A 71 1.18 10.28 -11.82
CA MET A 71 2.32 11.01 -11.26
C MET A 71 3.59 10.85 -12.10
N CYS A 72 3.53 10.07 -13.20
CA CYS A 72 4.65 9.86 -14.09
C CYS A 72 4.69 10.96 -15.15
N ALA A 73 5.87 11.56 -15.35
CA ALA A 73 6.10 12.45 -16.48
C ALA A 73 6.18 11.61 -17.77
N ASP A 74 5.76 12.17 -18.90
CA ASP A 74 5.76 11.46 -20.19
C ASP A 74 7.15 10.94 -20.58
N GLU A 75 8.21 11.66 -20.18
CA GLU A 75 9.60 11.28 -20.41
C GLU A 75 10.05 10.05 -19.62
N ASP A 76 9.42 9.78 -18.48
CA ASP A 76 9.73 8.66 -17.59
C ASP A 76 8.85 7.42 -17.84
N GLU A 77 7.90 7.49 -18.78
CA GLU A 77 6.90 6.44 -19.01
C GLU A 77 7.53 5.10 -19.39
N ALA A 78 8.62 5.11 -20.18
CA ALA A 78 9.33 3.89 -20.56
C ALA A 78 9.91 3.17 -19.33
N ASP A 79 10.51 3.92 -18.41
CA ASP A 79 11.02 3.41 -17.14
C ASP A 79 9.87 2.99 -16.22
N PHE A 80 8.77 3.74 -16.20
CA PHE A 80 7.57 3.40 -15.42
C PHE A 80 6.97 2.06 -15.86
N GLN A 81 6.99 1.75 -17.16
CA GLN A 81 6.46 0.49 -17.69
C GLN A 81 7.47 -0.67 -17.64
N ASP A 82 8.72 -0.42 -17.23
CA ASP A 82 9.72 -1.47 -17.05
C ASP A 82 9.40 -2.33 -15.81
N ILE A 83 8.79 -3.49 -16.06
CA ILE A 83 8.42 -4.47 -15.04
C ILE A 83 9.63 -5.13 -14.36
N THR A 84 10.82 -5.09 -14.98
CA THR A 84 12.05 -5.65 -14.41
C THR A 84 12.70 -4.69 -13.42
N LYS A 85 12.50 -3.38 -13.62
CA LYS A 85 12.93 -2.31 -12.71
C LYS A 85 11.93 -2.10 -11.58
N HIS A 86 10.64 -2.01 -11.92
CA HIS A 86 9.55 -1.77 -10.97
C HIS A 86 8.70 -3.03 -10.82
N GLN A 87 9.23 -3.98 -10.04
CA GLN A 87 8.71 -5.35 -9.95
C GLN A 87 7.49 -5.52 -9.04
N PHE A 88 7.22 -4.55 -8.16
CA PHE A 88 6.15 -4.65 -7.16
C PHE A 88 5.01 -3.70 -7.47
N PHE A 89 3.84 -4.27 -7.76
CA PHE A 89 2.63 -3.54 -8.08
C PHE A 89 1.66 -3.55 -6.88
N ASN A 90 1.08 -2.40 -6.59
CA ASN A 90 0.17 -2.23 -5.46
C ASN A 90 -1.18 -2.89 -5.77
N THR A 91 -1.64 -3.80 -4.89
CA THR A 91 -2.95 -4.47 -5.03
C THR A 91 -4.12 -3.66 -4.47
N ASN A 92 -3.81 -2.53 -3.81
CA ASN A 92 -4.73 -1.77 -2.95
C ASN A 92 -5.28 -2.56 -1.76
N ASN A 93 -4.70 -3.71 -1.41
CA ASN A 93 -4.96 -4.37 -0.13
C ASN A 93 -4.05 -3.75 0.94
N LEU A 94 -4.63 -2.89 1.77
CA LEU A 94 -3.92 -2.07 2.73
C LEU A 94 -4.32 -2.43 4.15
N TRP A 95 -3.31 -2.54 5.02
CA TRP A 95 -3.47 -2.77 6.45
C TRP A 95 -3.03 -1.52 7.21
N ILE A 96 -3.89 -1.03 8.10
CA ILE A 96 -3.69 0.23 8.79
C ILE A 96 -3.89 0.04 10.30
N ARG A 97 -2.95 0.54 11.10
CA ARG A 97 -3.10 0.70 12.54
C ARG A 97 -3.89 1.97 12.85
N LEU A 98 -5.12 1.80 13.33
CA LEU A 98 -6.04 2.92 13.54
C LEU A 98 -5.57 3.86 14.67
N ASP A 99 -4.91 3.33 15.69
CA ASP A 99 -4.35 4.11 16.80
C ASP A 99 -3.22 5.02 16.29
N LYS A 100 -2.32 4.48 15.46
CA LYS A 100 -1.23 5.24 14.84
C LYS A 100 -1.73 6.24 13.79
N LEU A 101 -2.75 5.86 13.02
CA LEU A 101 -3.39 6.79 12.10
C LEU A 101 -3.98 7.99 12.86
N LYS A 102 -4.67 7.76 13.98
CA LYS A 102 -5.22 8.84 14.81
C LYS A 102 -4.12 9.79 15.30
N GLU A 103 -3.01 9.26 15.81
CA GLU A 103 -1.88 10.08 16.26
C GLU A 103 -1.33 11.00 15.15
N ILE A 104 -1.36 10.57 13.89
CA ILE A 104 -0.88 11.35 12.74
C ILE A 104 -1.92 12.40 12.33
N VAL A 105 -3.18 12.01 12.24
CA VAL A 105 -4.29 12.91 11.85
C VAL A 105 -4.47 14.03 12.86
N ASP A 106 -4.40 13.74 14.17
CA ASP A 106 -4.55 14.75 15.22
C ASP A 106 -3.38 15.76 15.27
N LYS A 107 -2.23 15.44 14.65
CA LYS A 107 -1.05 16.32 14.57
C LYS A 107 -1.00 17.18 13.29
N SER A 108 -1.86 16.88 12.32
CA SER A 108 -1.92 17.57 11.02
C SER A 108 -2.80 18.82 11.11
#